data_AF-A0A6N9A5D3-F1
#
_entry.id   AF-A0A6N9A5D3-F1
#
_cell.length_a   1.000
_cell.length_b   1.000
_cell.length_c   1.000
_cell.angle_alpha   90.00
_cell.angle_beta   90.00
_cell.angle_gamma   90.00
#
_symmetry.space_group_name_H-M   'P 1'
#
loop_
_entity.id
_entity.type
_entity.pdbx_description
1 polymer ?
#
loop_
_entity_poly.entity_id
_entity_poly.type
_entity_poly.pdbx_seq_one_letter_code
_entity_poly.pdbx_strand_id
1 'polypeptide(L)'
;MTPESRNVLWKRSWSDDHLRRICGLANAQGGVLEIGKDDAGEVVGIRGVLGLLEEIPNKALSLLGIAVDVNLKSESGREYIEVVVAPHRNPVSYRGEFHYRTGSTKRVLDGSALRRLLLARFGRRWDDVASPGVGLSDLDGRAVDRFRRRAVECERLPPEVLDESVEVLIENLDLRQAAHLKRTAALLFHPSPHRLVPGAYVKLGCFRGPDLLFEDVVRGDLFTQVDVTMDLLYTKYTRGLISYDGIYRVETFPVPRSAMREAVINAVVHRDYASHAPIRIRVRDDRISIRNAARLTPGWSAEALAGERSSRPHNPSIAHAFFRAGLIEAWGLGIRRMMDTCRELGNPMPTWRPEAEGDGLLVTFPFSEAYRSADAVARGIGAPSTTQETARKQPEEGNLNRGLADRILAVLRENPSASRREIAEALAGTTEGSVRYQLDKLKESNRLRRVGPDRGGRWMVLDGDGAAGGSVSKARSGRRQDLGDGALHHNRQKTARNGGRLPENSQKSAGARRKLPESLPLPDRILAVLRHNPSTSRRKLAAALDTTQSTVRYHLDKLRAAGKIERVGPDKGGHWKVLDVRHTEAVPSG
;
A
#
# COMPACT_ATOMS: atom_id res chain seq x y z
N MET A 1 15.66 12.15 42.77
CA MET A 1 14.21 11.86 42.65
C MET A 1 13.99 10.86 41.53
N THR A 2 13.72 9.61 41.87
CA THR A 2 13.26 8.58 40.94
C THR A 2 11.75 8.45 41.08
N PRO A 3 10.93 8.74 40.05
CA PRO A 3 9.49 8.51 40.11
C PRO A 3 9.16 7.01 40.20
N GLU A 4 7.90 6.66 40.52
CA GLU A 4 7.40 5.26 40.51
C GLU A 4 7.99 4.50 39.31
N SER A 5 8.77 3.45 39.58
CA SER A 5 9.23 2.56 38.51
C SER A 5 8.00 1.89 37.88
N ARG A 6 8.10 1.52 36.60
CA ARG A 6 6.99 0.95 35.82
C ARG A 6 6.27 -0.22 36.52
N ASN A 7 6.98 -0.93 37.39
CA ASN A 7 6.53 -2.13 38.09
C ASN A 7 6.55 -1.99 39.63
N VAL A 8 6.79 -0.80 40.19
CA VAL A 8 6.72 -0.53 41.65
C VAL A 8 5.55 0.43 41.93
N LEU A 9 4.87 0.23 43.06
CA LEU A 9 3.72 1.00 43.51
C LEU A 9 3.91 1.38 44.98
N TRP A 10 3.74 2.65 45.33
CA TRP A 10 3.86 3.12 46.71
C TRP A 10 2.51 3.48 47.30
N LYS A 11 2.17 3.04 48.52
CA LYS A 11 0.94 3.47 49.21
C LYS A 11 1.19 3.68 50.70
N ARG A 12 0.66 4.78 51.27
CA ARG A 12 0.89 5.17 52.68
C ARG A 12 0.32 4.17 53.69
N SER A 13 -0.75 3.47 53.35
CA SER A 13 -1.47 2.54 54.24
C SER A 13 -2.08 1.38 53.45
N TRP A 14 -2.48 0.30 54.14
CA TRP A 14 -3.21 -0.82 53.53
C TRP A 14 -4.70 -0.50 53.37
N SER A 15 -5.34 -1.17 52.41
CA SER A 15 -6.79 -1.17 52.17
C SER A 15 -7.13 -2.28 51.18
N ASP A 16 -8.33 -2.86 51.24
CA ASP A 16 -8.72 -3.96 50.35
C ASP A 16 -8.80 -3.55 48.85
N ASP A 17 -8.89 -2.25 48.51
CA ASP A 17 -8.79 -1.80 47.11
C ASP A 17 -7.38 -2.03 46.52
N HIS A 18 -6.36 -2.25 47.36
CA HIS A 18 -5.03 -2.66 46.90
C HIS A 18 -5.02 -4.07 46.30
N LEU A 19 -5.99 -4.95 46.62
CA LEU A 19 -6.18 -6.22 45.92
C LEU A 19 -6.49 -6.01 44.42
N ARG A 20 -7.17 -4.92 44.04
CA ARG A 20 -7.34 -4.55 42.62
C ARG A 20 -6.01 -4.18 41.94
N ARG A 21 -5.02 -3.67 42.69
CA ARG A 21 -3.68 -3.36 42.18
C ARG A 21 -2.82 -4.62 42.07
N ILE A 22 -2.88 -5.52 43.06
CA ILE A 22 -2.26 -6.85 43.02
C ILE A 22 -2.79 -7.64 41.80
N CYS A 23 -4.11 -7.68 41.60
CA CYS A 23 -4.75 -8.21 40.38
C CYS A 23 -4.19 -7.56 39.10
N GLY A 24 -4.08 -6.22 39.08
CA GLY A 24 -3.53 -5.45 37.96
C GLY A 24 -2.06 -5.74 37.64
N LEU A 25 -1.24 -6.01 38.65
CA LEU A 25 0.17 -6.42 38.51
C LEU A 25 0.28 -7.86 37.99
N ALA A 26 -0.44 -8.79 38.62
CA ALA A 26 -0.44 -10.21 38.27
C ALA A 26 -0.89 -10.45 36.82
N ASN A 27 -1.90 -9.70 36.35
CA ASN A 27 -2.37 -9.77 34.97
C ASN A 27 -1.40 -9.15 33.94
N ALA A 28 -0.50 -8.28 34.38
CA ALA A 28 0.48 -7.59 33.54
C ALA A 28 1.83 -8.33 33.55
N GLN A 29 2.90 -7.63 33.96
CA GLN A 29 4.29 -8.13 33.99
C GLN A 29 4.74 -8.54 35.39
N GLY A 30 3.81 -8.56 36.37
CA GLY A 30 4.14 -8.59 37.79
C GLY A 30 4.63 -7.23 38.28
N GLY A 31 5.16 -7.20 39.50
CA GLY A 31 5.75 -6.03 40.14
C GLY A 31 5.67 -6.09 41.66
N VAL A 32 5.89 -4.94 42.30
CA VAL A 32 5.95 -4.79 43.77
C VAL A 32 4.98 -3.71 44.20
N LEU A 33 4.25 -3.95 45.29
CA LEU A 33 3.46 -2.95 46.01
C LEU A 33 4.08 -2.74 47.39
N GLU A 34 4.63 -1.56 47.64
CA GLU A 34 5.19 -1.17 48.93
C GLU A 34 4.15 -0.34 49.72
N ILE A 35 3.90 -0.75 50.97
CA ILE A 35 2.86 -0.19 51.84
C ILE A 35 3.52 0.38 53.10
N GLY A 36 3.34 1.67 53.37
CA GLY A 36 4.13 2.44 54.34
C GLY A 36 5.08 3.47 53.70
N LYS A 37 5.00 3.63 52.36
CA LYS A 37 5.71 4.67 51.58
C LYS A 37 4.73 5.68 50.99
N ASP A 38 5.14 6.93 50.86
CA ASP A 38 4.32 7.94 50.19
C ASP A 38 4.55 8.05 48.68
N ASP A 39 3.82 8.95 48.02
CA ASP A 39 3.90 9.10 46.56
C ASP A 39 5.25 9.70 46.08
N ALA A 40 6.14 10.13 46.99
CA ALA A 40 7.54 10.47 46.70
C ALA A 40 8.50 9.29 46.93
N GLY A 41 8.03 8.19 47.52
CA GLY A 41 8.80 6.99 47.85
C GLY A 41 9.34 6.97 49.29
N GLU A 42 9.09 8.03 50.06
CA GLU A 42 9.63 8.18 51.42
C GLU A 42 8.87 7.31 52.42
N VAL A 43 9.60 6.68 53.34
CA VAL A 43 9.00 5.76 54.32
C VAL A 43 8.32 6.56 55.43
N VAL A 44 6.99 6.57 55.41
CA VAL A 44 6.14 7.18 56.44
C VAL A 44 5.89 6.24 57.63
N GLY A 45 6.12 4.94 57.43
CA GLY A 45 5.88 3.90 58.42
C GLY A 45 4.45 3.34 58.36
N ILE A 46 4.29 2.06 58.71
CA ILE A 46 2.99 1.37 58.74
C ILE A 46 2.67 0.86 60.16
N ARG A 47 1.37 0.82 60.51
CA ARG A 47 0.88 0.28 61.79
C ARG A 47 0.23 -1.09 61.58
N GLY A 48 0.27 -1.95 62.61
CA GLY A 48 -0.39 -3.27 62.56
C GLY A 48 0.33 -4.31 61.71
N VAL A 49 1.65 -4.17 61.51
CA VAL A 49 2.49 -5.01 60.64
C VAL A 49 2.18 -6.51 60.77
N LEU A 50 2.21 -7.05 61.99
CA LEU A 50 2.03 -8.50 62.23
C LEU A 50 0.70 -9.02 61.67
N GLY A 51 -0.40 -8.28 61.87
CA GLY A 51 -1.70 -8.65 61.32
C GLY A 51 -1.74 -8.56 59.79
N LEU A 52 -1.08 -7.56 59.20
CA LEU A 52 -1.01 -7.38 57.74
C LEU A 52 -0.17 -8.46 57.04
N LEU A 53 0.88 -8.98 57.70
CA LEU A 53 1.68 -10.09 57.18
C LEU A 53 0.85 -11.37 57.02
N GLU A 54 -0.18 -11.58 57.85
CA GLU A 54 -1.13 -12.70 57.70
C GLU A 54 -2.33 -12.33 56.81
N GLU A 55 -2.86 -11.12 56.94
CA GLU A 55 -4.08 -10.68 56.25
C GLU A 55 -3.88 -10.59 54.72
N ILE A 56 -2.79 -9.97 54.27
CA ILE A 56 -2.53 -9.71 52.85
C ILE A 56 -2.43 -11.01 52.02
N PRO A 57 -1.60 -12.02 52.37
CA PRO A 57 -1.51 -13.23 51.57
C PRO A 57 -2.80 -14.06 51.63
N ASN A 58 -3.48 -14.11 52.79
CA ASN A 58 -4.77 -14.80 52.91
C ASN A 58 -5.88 -14.14 52.06
N LYS A 59 -5.94 -12.79 52.01
CA LYS A 59 -6.86 -12.06 51.13
C LYS A 59 -6.51 -12.20 49.65
N ALA A 60 -5.22 -12.22 49.29
CA ALA A 60 -4.80 -12.49 47.92
C ALA A 60 -5.21 -13.91 47.47
N LEU A 61 -4.97 -14.93 48.31
CA LEU A 61 -5.35 -16.30 47.98
C LEU A 61 -6.87 -16.47 47.87
N SER A 62 -7.63 -15.99 48.85
CA SER A 62 -9.10 -16.16 48.90
C SER A 62 -9.89 -15.31 47.90
N LEU A 63 -9.45 -14.09 47.58
CA LEU A 63 -10.19 -13.16 46.70
C LEU A 63 -9.63 -13.04 45.28
N LEU A 64 -8.38 -13.45 45.05
CA LEU A 64 -7.73 -13.42 43.73
C LEU A 64 -7.31 -14.82 43.23
N GLY A 65 -7.24 -15.84 44.10
CA GLY A 65 -6.79 -17.18 43.73
C GLY A 65 -5.29 -17.29 43.46
N ILE A 66 -4.48 -16.36 43.99
CA ILE A 66 -3.01 -16.34 43.81
C ILE A 66 -2.27 -16.20 45.15
N ALA A 67 -1.12 -16.85 45.26
CA ALA A 67 -0.14 -16.55 46.28
C ALA A 67 0.66 -15.29 45.92
N VAL A 68 1.08 -14.53 46.93
CA VAL A 68 1.98 -13.38 46.84
C VAL A 68 2.96 -13.44 48.00
N ASP A 69 4.21 -13.06 47.76
CA ASP A 69 5.20 -12.99 48.83
C ASP A 69 5.05 -11.65 49.55
N VAL A 70 5.00 -11.67 50.88
CA VAL A 70 4.78 -10.47 51.71
C VAL A 70 5.91 -10.36 52.72
N ASN A 71 6.78 -9.37 52.50
CA ASN A 71 8.01 -9.17 53.27
C ASN A 71 7.89 -7.93 54.15
N LEU A 72 8.31 -8.04 55.41
CA LEU A 72 8.60 -6.87 56.23
C LEU A 72 9.95 -6.26 55.84
N LYS A 73 9.99 -4.95 55.66
CA LYS A 73 11.20 -4.16 55.41
C LYS A 73 11.29 -3.01 56.41
N SER A 74 12.49 -2.50 56.63
CA SER A 74 12.73 -1.32 57.45
C SER A 74 13.77 -0.42 56.77
N GLU A 75 13.53 0.88 56.82
CA GLU A 75 14.37 1.92 56.21
C GLU A 75 14.28 3.18 57.07
N SER A 76 15.43 3.79 57.38
CA SER A 76 15.51 4.97 58.28
C SER A 76 14.79 4.78 59.64
N GLY A 77 14.80 3.57 60.18
CA GLY A 77 14.15 3.22 61.46
C GLY A 77 12.63 3.10 61.40
N ARG A 78 12.03 3.03 60.20
CA ARG A 78 10.58 2.88 59.99
C ARG A 78 10.27 1.64 59.16
N GLU A 79 9.24 0.93 59.56
CA GLU A 79 8.79 -0.31 58.91
C GLU A 79 7.82 -0.06 57.74
N TYR A 80 7.95 -0.86 56.70
CA TYR A 80 7.00 -0.93 55.58
C TYR A 80 6.86 -2.38 55.08
N ILE A 81 5.76 -2.68 54.39
CA ILE A 81 5.48 -4.00 53.83
C ILE A 81 5.74 -3.97 52.33
N GLU A 82 6.49 -4.94 51.83
CA GLU A 82 6.74 -5.20 50.41
C GLU A 82 5.89 -6.41 49.98
N VAL A 83 4.93 -6.20 49.06
CA VAL A 83 4.15 -7.29 48.45
C VAL A 83 4.68 -7.55 47.04
N VAL A 84 5.33 -8.70 46.83
CA VAL A 84 5.88 -9.12 45.54
C VAL A 84 4.82 -9.92 44.78
N VAL A 85 4.52 -9.49 43.56
CA VAL A 85 3.48 -10.06 42.71
C VAL A 85 4.10 -10.56 41.41
N ALA A 86 4.20 -11.88 41.26
CA ALA A 86 4.67 -12.49 40.02
C ALA A 86 3.63 -12.30 38.87
N PRO A 87 4.08 -12.23 37.60
CA PRO A 87 3.16 -12.30 36.46
C PRO A 87 2.46 -13.66 36.42
N HIS A 88 1.13 -13.67 36.55
CA HIS A 88 0.37 -14.91 36.59
C HIS A 88 0.09 -15.43 35.17
N ARG A 89 0.00 -16.76 35.02
CA ARG A 89 -0.24 -17.39 33.70
C ARG A 89 -1.70 -17.22 33.25
N ASN A 90 -2.66 -17.52 34.12
CA ASN A 90 -4.08 -17.35 33.85
C ASN A 90 -4.54 -15.95 34.26
N PRO A 91 -5.51 -15.31 33.59
CA PRO A 91 -6.01 -14.01 34.02
C PRO A 91 -6.67 -14.09 35.40
N VAL A 92 -6.21 -13.24 36.30
CA VAL A 92 -6.68 -13.08 37.69
C VAL A 92 -7.87 -12.12 37.68
N SER A 93 -8.93 -12.44 38.43
CA SER A 93 -10.06 -11.52 38.64
C SER A 93 -10.16 -11.12 40.11
N TYR A 94 -10.57 -9.88 40.37
CA TYR A 94 -11.04 -9.45 41.69
C TYR A 94 -12.55 -9.32 41.63
N ARG A 95 -13.28 -10.23 42.28
CA ARG A 95 -14.76 -10.25 42.29
C ARG A 95 -15.38 -10.16 40.88
N GLY A 96 -14.80 -10.88 39.92
CA GLY A 96 -15.23 -10.89 38.51
C GLY A 96 -14.67 -9.75 37.63
N GLU A 97 -14.07 -8.71 38.21
CA GLU A 97 -13.39 -7.65 37.45
C GLU A 97 -11.94 -8.05 37.12
N PHE A 98 -11.53 -7.92 35.86
CA PHE A 98 -10.15 -8.14 35.44
C PHE A 98 -9.40 -6.81 35.37
N HIS A 99 -8.51 -6.54 36.32
CA HIS A 99 -7.67 -5.34 36.32
C HIS A 99 -6.37 -5.58 35.57
N TYR A 100 -5.86 -4.59 34.84
CA TYR A 100 -4.58 -4.67 34.15
C TYR A 100 -3.83 -3.33 34.27
N ARG A 101 -2.54 -3.39 34.64
CA ARG A 101 -1.68 -2.20 34.77
C ARG A 101 -0.83 -1.98 33.51
N THR A 102 -0.84 -0.75 33.00
CA THR A 102 0.07 -0.30 31.93
C THR A 102 0.71 1.02 32.36
N GLY A 103 1.98 0.96 32.75
CA GLY A 103 2.66 2.09 33.41
C GLY A 103 1.96 2.43 34.73
N SER A 104 1.80 3.72 35.03
CA SER A 104 1.07 4.20 36.21
C SER A 104 -0.44 3.92 36.17
N THR A 105 -1.02 3.65 34.99
CA THR A 105 -2.48 3.53 34.84
C THR A 105 -3.02 2.12 35.16
N LYS A 106 -4.09 2.07 35.97
CA LYS A 106 -4.95 0.88 36.19
C LYS A 106 -6.13 0.97 35.23
N ARG A 107 -6.39 -0.07 34.42
CA ARG A 107 -7.60 -0.19 33.60
C ARG A 107 -8.34 -1.49 33.97
N VAL A 108 -9.67 -1.43 34.01
CA VAL A 108 -10.51 -2.63 33.94
C VAL A 108 -10.49 -3.13 32.50
N LEU A 109 -10.42 -4.44 32.31
CA LEU A 109 -10.53 -5.10 31.03
C LEU A 109 -11.89 -5.78 30.91
N ASP A 110 -12.60 -5.45 29.84
CA ASP A 110 -13.90 -5.99 29.49
C ASP A 110 -13.93 -6.37 27.99
N GLY A 111 -15.11 -6.79 27.50
CA GLY A 111 -15.42 -6.87 26.07
C GLY A 111 -14.36 -7.56 25.22
N SER A 112 -13.79 -6.85 24.24
CA SER A 112 -12.73 -7.37 23.35
C SER A 112 -11.36 -7.42 24.02
N ALA A 113 -11.08 -6.53 24.98
CA ALA A 113 -9.79 -6.45 25.65
C ALA A 113 -9.55 -7.66 26.57
N LEU A 114 -10.57 -8.06 27.35
CA LEU A 114 -10.54 -9.27 28.17
C LEU A 114 -10.44 -10.54 27.32
N ARG A 115 -11.26 -10.67 26.27
CA ARG A 115 -11.20 -11.84 25.35
C ARG A 115 -9.82 -12.01 24.71
N ARG A 116 -9.16 -10.91 24.31
CA ARG A 116 -7.78 -10.94 23.81
C ARG A 116 -6.77 -11.37 24.88
N LEU A 117 -6.89 -10.88 26.12
CA LEU A 117 -6.01 -11.30 27.22
C LEU A 117 -6.13 -12.81 27.47
N LEU A 118 -7.36 -13.31 27.62
CA LEU A 118 -7.64 -14.73 27.84
C LEU A 118 -7.01 -15.62 26.77
N LEU A 119 -7.27 -15.32 25.49
CA LEU A 119 -6.71 -16.09 24.37
C LEU A 119 -5.18 -16.06 24.32
N ALA A 120 -4.57 -14.88 24.53
CA ALA A 120 -3.13 -14.71 24.51
C ALA A 120 -2.43 -15.54 25.61
N ARG A 121 -3.06 -15.73 26.77
CA ARG A 121 -2.53 -16.60 27.85
C ARG A 121 -2.51 -18.08 27.47
N PHE A 122 -3.41 -18.52 26.59
CA PHE A 122 -3.39 -19.86 26.00
C PHE A 122 -2.54 -19.95 24.71
N GLY A 123 -1.72 -18.94 24.40
CA GLY A 123 -0.91 -18.87 23.18
C GLY A 123 -1.70 -18.68 21.89
N ARG A 124 -3.00 -18.39 21.99
CA ARG A 124 -3.94 -18.33 20.86
C ARG A 124 -4.32 -16.92 20.48
N ARG A 125 -4.81 -16.78 19.26
CA ARG A 125 -5.42 -15.55 18.74
C ARG A 125 -6.88 -15.80 18.42
N TRP A 126 -7.64 -14.73 18.22
CA TRP A 126 -9.09 -14.82 18.02
C TRP A 126 -9.46 -15.61 16.75
N ASP A 127 -8.64 -15.50 15.71
CA ASP A 127 -8.80 -16.10 14.39
C ASP A 127 -8.49 -17.61 14.36
N ASP A 128 -7.63 -18.06 15.28
CA ASP A 128 -7.21 -19.45 15.47
C ASP A 128 -8.17 -20.30 16.34
N VAL A 129 -9.20 -19.69 16.93
CA VAL A 129 -10.16 -20.42 17.79
C VAL A 129 -11.13 -21.24 16.93
N ALA A 130 -11.38 -22.48 17.34
CA ALA A 130 -12.47 -23.31 16.81
C ALA A 130 -13.83 -22.58 16.87
N SER A 131 -14.69 -22.87 15.89
CA SER A 131 -16.04 -22.33 15.76
C SER A 131 -17.07 -23.48 15.76
N PRO A 132 -17.53 -23.94 16.94
CA PRO A 132 -18.61 -24.92 17.02
C PRO A 132 -19.85 -24.44 16.24
N GLY A 133 -20.50 -25.34 15.51
CA GLY A 133 -21.66 -25.02 14.68
C GLY A 133 -21.35 -24.46 13.28
N VAL A 134 -20.10 -24.58 12.80
CA VAL A 134 -19.75 -24.35 11.38
C VAL A 134 -19.02 -25.59 10.84
N GLY A 135 -19.64 -26.27 9.88
CA GLY A 135 -19.11 -27.42 9.16
C GLY A 135 -18.62 -27.07 7.75
N LEU A 136 -18.05 -28.05 7.06
CA LEU A 136 -17.57 -27.90 5.67
C LEU A 136 -18.72 -27.60 4.69
N SER A 137 -19.93 -28.09 4.98
CA SER A 137 -21.15 -27.83 4.20
C SER A 137 -21.62 -26.38 4.23
N ASP A 138 -21.19 -25.59 5.22
CA ASP A 138 -21.61 -24.20 5.38
C ASP A 138 -20.70 -23.23 4.60
N LEU A 139 -19.63 -23.74 3.98
CA LEU A 139 -18.70 -22.94 3.18
C LEU A 139 -19.24 -22.78 1.74
N ASP A 140 -19.16 -21.56 1.21
CA ASP A 140 -19.48 -21.27 -0.19
C ASP A 140 -18.40 -21.87 -1.10
N GLY A 141 -18.74 -22.96 -1.79
CA GLY A 141 -17.88 -23.57 -2.80
C GLY A 141 -17.41 -22.56 -3.86
N ARG A 142 -18.22 -21.54 -4.19
CA ARG A 142 -17.80 -20.50 -5.15
C ARG A 142 -16.69 -19.62 -4.57
N ALA A 143 -16.67 -19.37 -3.26
CA ALA A 143 -15.61 -18.62 -2.58
C ALA A 143 -14.31 -19.44 -2.53
N VAL A 144 -14.44 -20.74 -2.23
CA VAL A 144 -13.34 -21.71 -2.31
C VAL A 144 -12.74 -21.75 -3.73
N ASP A 145 -13.56 -21.87 -4.77
CA ASP A 145 -13.12 -21.90 -6.16
C ASP A 145 -12.44 -20.59 -6.61
N ARG A 146 -12.95 -19.44 -6.17
CA ARG A 146 -12.31 -18.12 -6.40
C ARG A 146 -10.91 -18.09 -5.78
N PHE A 147 -10.78 -18.59 -4.55
CA PHE A 147 -9.50 -18.68 -3.87
C PHE A 147 -8.52 -19.62 -4.59
N ARG A 148 -8.94 -20.84 -4.94
CA ARG A 148 -8.11 -21.84 -5.63
C ARG A 148 -7.52 -21.29 -6.92
N ARG A 149 -8.36 -20.75 -7.82
CA ARG A 149 -7.92 -20.13 -9.07
C ARG A 149 -6.90 -19.02 -8.83
N ARG A 150 -7.21 -18.08 -7.92
CA ARG A 150 -6.31 -16.95 -7.62
C ARG A 150 -4.96 -17.40 -7.06
N ALA A 151 -4.96 -18.41 -6.17
CA ALA A 151 -3.74 -18.95 -5.57
C ALA A 151 -2.83 -19.69 -6.56
N VAL A 152 -3.41 -20.40 -7.54
CA VAL A 152 -2.67 -21.02 -8.65
C VAL A 152 -2.17 -19.97 -9.64
N GLU A 153 -3.00 -18.99 -10.01
CA GLU A 153 -2.65 -17.90 -10.94
C GLU A 153 -1.46 -17.04 -10.47
N CYS A 154 -1.29 -16.87 -9.16
CA CYS A 154 -0.15 -16.17 -8.55
C CYS A 154 1.00 -17.09 -8.10
N GLU A 155 0.98 -18.36 -8.50
CA GLU A 155 2.06 -19.34 -8.24
C GLU A 155 2.33 -19.55 -6.73
N ARG A 156 1.29 -19.42 -5.88
CA ARG A 156 1.36 -19.56 -4.40
C ARG A 156 0.86 -20.91 -3.88
N LEU A 157 0.07 -21.61 -4.68
CA LEU A 157 -0.37 -23.00 -4.52
C LEU A 157 -0.23 -23.73 -5.87
N PRO A 158 0.01 -25.05 -5.87
CA PRO A 158 0.23 -25.81 -7.10
C PRO A 158 -1.12 -26.16 -7.76
N PRO A 159 -1.17 -26.45 -9.09
CA PRO A 159 -2.42 -26.60 -9.83
C PRO A 159 -3.38 -27.67 -9.32
N GLU A 160 -2.86 -28.73 -8.69
CA GLU A 160 -3.60 -29.88 -8.16
C GLU A 160 -4.67 -29.47 -7.15
N VAL A 161 -4.46 -28.34 -6.45
CA VAL A 161 -5.42 -27.75 -5.49
C VAL A 161 -6.77 -27.37 -6.15
N LEU A 162 -6.83 -27.26 -7.48
CA LEU A 162 -8.10 -27.08 -8.20
C LEU A 162 -9.01 -28.29 -8.06
N ASP A 163 -8.46 -29.50 -8.05
CA ASP A 163 -9.17 -30.78 -8.06
C ASP A 163 -9.25 -31.46 -6.68
N GLU A 164 -8.46 -31.00 -5.70
CA GLU A 164 -8.50 -31.46 -4.30
C GLU A 164 -9.91 -31.30 -3.65
N SER A 165 -10.18 -32.02 -2.56
CA SER A 165 -11.41 -31.80 -1.78
C SER A 165 -11.34 -30.48 -0.98
N VAL A 166 -12.50 -29.93 -0.58
CA VAL A 166 -12.56 -28.74 0.28
C VAL A 166 -11.90 -29.01 1.64
N GLU A 167 -12.03 -30.25 2.15
CA GLU A 167 -11.41 -30.68 3.40
C GLU A 167 -9.88 -30.62 3.34
N VAL A 168 -9.27 -31.17 2.28
CA VAL A 168 -7.80 -31.12 2.09
C VAL A 168 -7.31 -29.68 1.99
N LEU A 169 -8.01 -28.80 1.28
CA LEU A 169 -7.66 -27.38 1.22
C LEU A 169 -7.72 -26.70 2.60
N ILE A 170 -8.74 -27.01 3.41
CA ILE A 170 -8.92 -26.45 4.75
C ILE A 170 -7.80 -26.91 5.70
N GLU A 171 -7.36 -28.17 5.61
CA GLU A 171 -6.20 -28.66 6.36
C GLU A 171 -4.89 -28.01 5.86
N ASN A 172 -4.67 -27.94 4.55
CA ASN A 172 -3.49 -27.31 3.92
C ASN A 172 -3.33 -25.81 4.26
N LEU A 173 -4.42 -25.13 4.61
CA LEU A 173 -4.41 -23.73 5.05
C LEU A 173 -4.32 -23.56 6.58
N ASP A 174 -4.30 -24.65 7.35
CA ASP A 174 -4.39 -24.67 8.83
C ASP A 174 -5.66 -23.96 9.34
N LEU A 175 -6.80 -24.30 8.74
CA LEU A 175 -8.11 -23.70 9.02
C LEU A 175 -9.06 -24.62 9.81
N ARG A 176 -8.56 -25.76 10.29
CA ARG A 176 -9.27 -26.71 11.15
C ARG A 176 -8.52 -26.96 12.44
N GLN A 177 -9.26 -27.30 13.48
CA GLN A 177 -8.72 -27.76 14.76
C GLN A 177 -9.55 -28.96 15.25
N ALA A 178 -8.96 -30.15 15.18
CA ALA A 178 -9.65 -31.41 15.46
C ALA A 178 -10.97 -31.53 14.66
N ALA A 179 -12.10 -31.72 15.34
CA ALA A 179 -13.40 -31.88 14.70
C ALA A 179 -14.05 -30.57 14.18
N HIS A 180 -13.46 -29.40 14.43
CA HIS A 180 -14.12 -28.11 14.18
C HIS A 180 -13.30 -27.18 13.28
N LEU A 181 -13.99 -26.44 12.41
CA LEU A 181 -13.37 -25.36 11.65
C LEU A 181 -12.96 -24.20 12.56
N LYS A 182 -11.82 -23.57 12.28
CA LYS A 182 -11.41 -22.32 12.94
C LYS A 182 -12.29 -21.17 12.47
N ARG A 183 -12.48 -20.13 13.28
CA ARG A 183 -13.23 -18.91 12.92
C ARG A 183 -12.73 -18.26 11.63
N THR A 184 -11.43 -18.40 11.32
CA THR A 184 -10.85 -17.97 10.04
C THR A 184 -11.52 -18.65 8.84
N ALA A 185 -11.84 -19.94 8.89
CA ALA A 185 -12.52 -20.63 7.79
C ALA A 185 -13.89 -19.99 7.50
N ALA A 186 -14.65 -19.69 8.56
CA ALA A 186 -15.92 -19.00 8.43
C ALA A 186 -15.74 -17.59 7.83
N LEU A 187 -14.78 -16.80 8.30
CA LEU A 187 -14.51 -15.48 7.73
C LEU A 187 -14.12 -15.52 6.24
N LEU A 188 -13.30 -16.50 5.83
CA LEU A 188 -12.76 -16.59 4.48
C LEU A 188 -13.69 -17.26 3.45
N PHE A 189 -14.60 -18.12 3.89
CA PHE A 189 -15.37 -18.99 2.97
C PHE A 189 -16.86 -19.13 3.30
N HIS A 190 -17.37 -18.72 4.46
CA HIS A 190 -18.83 -18.74 4.71
C HIS A 190 -19.52 -17.61 3.91
N PRO A 191 -20.70 -17.80 3.30
CA PRO A 191 -21.38 -16.77 2.50
C PRO A 191 -21.92 -15.59 3.32
N SER A 192 -22.04 -15.73 4.65
CA SER A 192 -22.56 -14.68 5.54
C SER A 192 -21.80 -14.65 6.88
N PRO A 193 -20.49 -14.36 6.89
CA PRO A 193 -19.67 -14.48 8.09
C PRO A 193 -20.08 -13.48 9.18
N HIS A 194 -20.67 -12.35 8.78
CA HIS A 194 -21.24 -11.33 9.67
C HIS A 194 -22.36 -11.84 10.61
N ARG A 195 -22.98 -13.01 10.31
CA ARG A 195 -23.97 -13.65 11.20
C ARG A 195 -23.30 -14.40 12.36
N LEU A 196 -22.11 -14.97 12.08
CA LEU A 196 -21.29 -15.72 13.05
C LEU A 196 -20.36 -14.77 13.85
N VAL A 197 -19.93 -13.69 13.18
CA VAL A 197 -18.95 -12.72 13.68
C VAL A 197 -19.54 -11.32 13.47
N PRO A 198 -20.33 -10.79 14.44
CA PRO A 198 -20.98 -9.50 14.25
C PRO A 198 -19.94 -8.39 14.05
N GLY A 199 -20.17 -7.53 13.06
CA GLY A 199 -19.20 -6.51 12.63
C GLY A 199 -18.20 -6.97 11.56
N ALA A 200 -18.18 -8.24 11.15
CA ALA A 200 -17.37 -8.73 10.02
C ALA A 200 -17.97 -8.31 8.66
N TYR A 201 -18.02 -7.01 8.41
CA TYR A 201 -18.45 -6.36 7.17
C TYR A 201 -17.78 -4.99 7.02
N VAL A 202 -17.79 -4.43 5.82
CA VAL A 202 -17.32 -3.06 5.55
C VAL A 202 -18.52 -2.15 5.32
N LYS A 203 -18.52 -0.97 5.96
CA LYS A 203 -19.54 0.07 5.75
C LYS A 203 -18.89 1.29 5.11
N LEU A 204 -19.38 1.69 3.94
CA LEU A 204 -18.94 2.87 3.22
C LEU A 204 -19.99 3.98 3.38
N GLY A 205 -19.56 5.24 3.47
CA GLY A 205 -20.47 6.39 3.56
C GLY A 205 -19.89 7.62 2.89
N CYS A 206 -20.70 8.33 2.11
CA CYS A 206 -20.35 9.55 1.40
C CYS A 206 -20.87 10.74 2.21
N PHE A 207 -20.02 11.70 2.52
CA PHE A 207 -20.34 12.80 3.44
C PHE A 207 -20.05 14.16 2.84
N ARG A 208 -20.93 15.13 3.12
CA ARG A 208 -20.70 16.56 2.90
C ARG A 208 -20.83 17.27 4.25
N GLY A 209 -19.74 17.88 4.73
CA GLY A 209 -19.70 18.41 6.10
C GLY A 209 -19.99 17.31 7.15
N PRO A 210 -20.96 17.49 8.06
CA PRO A 210 -21.39 16.44 8.99
C PRO A 210 -22.30 15.39 8.33
N ASP A 211 -23.01 15.75 7.26
CA ASP A 211 -24.16 15.02 6.74
C ASP A 211 -23.77 13.80 5.90
N LEU A 212 -24.52 12.70 6.08
CA LEU A 212 -24.41 11.49 5.27
C LEU A 212 -25.31 11.62 4.04
N LEU A 213 -24.72 11.56 2.84
CA LEU A 213 -25.44 11.62 1.57
C LEU A 213 -26.01 10.24 1.17
N PHE A 214 -25.18 9.20 1.27
CA PHE A 214 -25.55 7.81 1.03
C PHE A 214 -24.53 6.85 1.65
N GLU A 215 -24.96 5.61 1.90
CA GLU A 215 -24.11 4.53 2.42
C GLU A 215 -24.33 3.20 1.68
N ASP A 216 -23.31 2.34 1.76
CA ASP A 216 -23.33 0.97 1.28
C ASP A 216 -22.72 0.05 2.35
N VAL A 217 -23.20 -1.20 2.42
CA VAL A 217 -22.70 -2.21 3.36
C VAL A 217 -22.25 -3.45 2.59
N VAL A 218 -20.94 -3.66 2.51
CA VAL A 218 -20.32 -4.80 1.84
C VAL A 218 -20.24 -5.97 2.80
N ARG A 219 -20.94 -7.05 2.46
CA ARG A 219 -21.00 -8.33 3.17
C ARG A 219 -20.43 -9.45 2.29
N GLY A 220 -20.42 -10.67 2.80
CA GLY A 220 -19.81 -11.84 2.16
C GLY A 220 -18.50 -12.22 2.84
N ASP A 221 -17.76 -13.15 2.26
CA ASP A 221 -16.43 -13.55 2.71
C ASP A 221 -15.40 -12.40 2.64
N LEU A 222 -14.27 -12.53 3.33
CA LEU A 222 -13.27 -11.46 3.40
C LEU A 222 -12.62 -11.11 2.05
N PHE A 223 -12.56 -12.01 1.07
CA PHE A 223 -12.04 -11.69 -0.26
C PHE A 223 -13.04 -10.85 -1.04
N THR A 224 -14.31 -11.26 -1.06
CA THR A 224 -15.43 -10.49 -1.62
C THR A 224 -15.54 -9.11 -0.96
N GLN A 225 -15.32 -9.01 0.36
CA GLN A 225 -15.32 -7.73 1.06
C GLN A 225 -14.23 -6.77 0.56
N VAL A 226 -13.03 -7.27 0.22
CA VAL A 226 -11.96 -6.44 -0.36
C VAL A 226 -12.32 -6.03 -1.79
N ASP A 227 -12.63 -6.99 -2.65
CA ASP A 227 -12.82 -6.74 -4.09
C ASP A 227 -14.02 -5.78 -4.30
N VAL A 228 -15.18 -6.03 -3.67
CA VAL A 228 -16.38 -5.17 -3.79
C VAL A 228 -16.19 -3.80 -3.13
N THR A 229 -15.44 -3.70 -2.03
CA THR A 229 -15.11 -2.39 -1.42
C THR A 229 -14.26 -1.55 -2.38
N MET A 230 -13.29 -2.17 -3.06
CA MET A 230 -12.48 -1.48 -4.06
C MET A 230 -13.33 -1.04 -5.26
N ASP A 231 -14.18 -1.91 -5.79
CA ASP A 231 -15.06 -1.56 -6.91
C ASP A 231 -15.98 -0.38 -6.55
N LEU A 232 -16.68 -0.43 -5.40
CA LEU A 232 -17.53 0.69 -4.96
C LEU A 232 -16.75 2.00 -4.77
N LEU A 233 -15.54 1.93 -4.21
CA LEU A 233 -14.70 3.11 -4.02
C LEU A 233 -14.38 3.82 -5.34
N TYR A 234 -14.10 3.07 -6.40
CA TYR A 234 -13.68 3.62 -7.70
C TYR A 234 -14.79 3.77 -8.74
N THR A 235 -16.02 3.27 -8.47
CA THR A 235 -17.18 3.40 -9.37
C THR A 235 -18.30 4.29 -8.83
N LYS A 236 -18.48 4.37 -7.50
CA LYS A 236 -19.59 5.09 -6.85
C LYS A 236 -19.14 6.24 -5.95
N TYR A 237 -18.06 6.05 -5.18
CA TYR A 237 -17.64 7.00 -4.14
C TYR A 237 -16.59 8.03 -4.59
N THR A 238 -15.78 7.70 -5.59
CA THR A 238 -14.78 8.61 -6.17
C THR A 238 -15.00 8.76 -7.66
N ARG A 239 -14.41 9.80 -8.25
CA ARG A 239 -14.51 10.10 -9.67
C ARG A 239 -13.13 10.01 -10.31
N GLY A 240 -13.07 9.34 -11.45
CA GLY A 240 -11.91 9.43 -12.34
C GLY A 240 -12.01 10.74 -13.10
N LEU A 241 -11.11 11.68 -12.83
CA LEU A 241 -10.99 12.91 -13.61
C LEU A 241 -10.34 12.59 -14.95
N ILE A 242 -10.98 13.05 -16.02
CA ILE A 242 -10.61 12.70 -17.38
C ILE A 242 -9.60 13.71 -17.90
N SER A 243 -8.43 13.23 -18.27
CA SER A 243 -7.44 13.97 -19.05
C SER A 243 -7.04 13.18 -20.30
N TYR A 244 -6.19 13.76 -21.14
CA TYR A 244 -5.71 13.12 -22.37
C TYR A 244 -4.19 13.24 -22.46
N ASP A 245 -3.53 12.12 -22.75
CA ASP A 245 -2.12 12.06 -23.15
C ASP A 245 -2.06 11.72 -24.64
N GLY A 246 -1.91 12.76 -25.46
CA GLY A 246 -2.19 12.69 -26.89
C GLY A 246 -3.63 12.21 -27.15
N ILE A 247 -3.78 11.12 -27.90
CA ILE A 247 -5.07 10.50 -28.21
C ILE A 247 -5.61 9.57 -27.10
N TYR A 248 -4.85 9.33 -26.03
CA TYR A 248 -5.21 8.37 -24.99
C TYR A 248 -5.92 9.06 -23.84
N ARG A 249 -7.18 8.67 -23.59
CA ARG A 249 -7.93 9.04 -22.38
C ARG A 249 -7.22 8.46 -21.14
N VAL A 250 -6.92 9.32 -20.18
CA VAL A 250 -6.37 8.96 -18.86
C VAL A 250 -7.39 9.32 -17.80
N GLU A 251 -7.61 8.42 -16.83
CA GLU A 251 -8.51 8.66 -15.70
C GLU A 251 -7.73 8.72 -14.39
N THR A 252 -7.66 9.91 -13.81
CA THR A 252 -6.93 10.19 -12.56
C THR A 252 -7.89 10.22 -11.38
N PHE A 253 -7.72 9.27 -10.47
CA PHE A 253 -8.52 9.16 -9.24
C PHE A 253 -7.83 9.88 -8.06
N PRO A 254 -8.58 10.26 -7.00
CA PRO A 254 -8.03 11.05 -5.90
C PRO A 254 -7.05 10.30 -5.00
N VAL A 255 -7.00 8.98 -5.09
CA VAL A 255 -6.05 8.10 -4.41
C VAL A 255 -5.66 6.98 -5.38
N PRO A 256 -4.37 6.62 -5.52
CA PRO A 256 -3.94 5.52 -6.39
C PRO A 256 -4.59 4.18 -6.00
N ARG A 257 -5.05 3.42 -7.00
CA ARG A 257 -5.75 2.13 -6.79
C ARG A 257 -4.92 1.11 -5.99
N SER A 258 -3.62 1.01 -6.27
CA SER A 258 -2.70 0.12 -5.54
C SER A 258 -2.53 0.53 -4.08
N ALA A 259 -2.47 1.84 -3.79
CA ALA A 259 -2.38 2.39 -2.44
C ALA A 259 -3.67 2.14 -1.65
N MET A 260 -4.84 2.42 -2.23
CA MET A 260 -6.14 2.14 -1.59
C MET A 260 -6.36 0.64 -1.38
N ARG A 261 -6.00 -0.21 -2.35
CA ARG A 261 -6.03 -1.68 -2.23
C ARG A 261 -5.25 -2.13 -1.00
N GLU A 262 -4.05 -1.60 -0.82
CA GLU A 262 -3.19 -1.92 0.31
C GLU A 262 -3.81 -1.48 1.64
N ALA A 263 -4.44 -0.30 1.70
CA ALA A 263 -5.13 0.19 2.89
C ALA A 263 -6.36 -0.66 3.26
N VAL A 264 -7.18 -1.04 2.29
CA VAL A 264 -8.38 -1.88 2.49
C VAL A 264 -7.99 -3.28 2.93
N ILE A 265 -6.98 -3.90 2.30
CA ILE A 265 -6.48 -5.23 2.71
C ILE A 265 -5.88 -5.17 4.11
N ASN A 266 -5.06 -4.18 4.43
CA ASN A 266 -4.50 -4.04 5.78
C ASN A 266 -5.61 -3.80 6.83
N ALA A 267 -6.69 -3.09 6.48
CA ALA A 267 -7.84 -2.97 7.37
C ALA A 267 -8.51 -4.33 7.65
N VAL A 268 -8.74 -5.14 6.61
CA VAL A 268 -9.32 -6.49 6.76
C VAL A 268 -8.39 -7.43 7.54
N VAL A 269 -7.12 -7.52 7.18
CA VAL A 269 -6.16 -8.45 7.80
C VAL A 269 -5.83 -8.09 9.26
N HIS A 270 -5.81 -6.79 9.62
CA HIS A 270 -5.43 -6.33 10.97
C HIS A 270 -6.61 -5.97 11.90
N ARG A 271 -7.86 -6.18 11.48
CA ARG A 271 -9.06 -5.94 12.30
C ARG A 271 -9.10 -6.85 13.54
N ASP A 272 -9.44 -6.30 14.70
CA ASP A 272 -9.83 -7.05 15.89
C ASP A 272 -11.25 -7.60 15.69
N TYR A 273 -11.34 -8.86 15.23
CA TYR A 273 -12.61 -9.54 14.99
C TYR A 273 -13.39 -9.89 16.28
N ALA A 274 -12.82 -9.68 17.47
CA ALA A 274 -13.60 -9.70 18.70
C ALA A 274 -14.48 -8.44 18.85
N SER A 275 -14.13 -7.33 18.17
CA SER A 275 -14.95 -6.11 18.16
C SER A 275 -16.18 -6.26 17.26
N HIS A 276 -17.30 -5.70 17.72
CA HIS A 276 -18.54 -5.61 16.94
C HIS A 276 -18.56 -4.41 15.98
N ALA A 277 -17.59 -3.49 16.08
CA ALA A 277 -17.49 -2.32 15.21
C ALA A 277 -16.97 -2.72 13.81
N PRO A 278 -17.73 -2.48 12.71
CA PRO A 278 -17.26 -2.79 11.36
C PRO A 278 -16.15 -1.85 10.90
N ILE A 279 -15.46 -2.22 9.81
CA ILE A 279 -14.58 -1.29 9.10
C ILE A 279 -15.48 -0.19 8.53
N ARG A 280 -15.17 1.07 8.83
CA ARG A 280 -15.94 2.23 8.38
C ARG A 280 -15.08 3.09 7.45
N ILE A 281 -15.48 3.19 6.19
CA ILE A 281 -14.84 4.05 5.21
C ILE A 281 -15.73 5.27 4.99
N ARG A 282 -15.22 6.46 5.31
CA ARG A 282 -15.90 7.73 5.03
C ARG A 282 -15.19 8.40 3.86
N VAL A 283 -15.96 8.77 2.84
CA VAL A 283 -15.48 9.55 1.70
C VAL A 283 -16.07 10.95 1.81
N ARG A 284 -15.20 11.96 1.66
CA ARG A 284 -15.52 13.39 1.65
C ARG A 284 -14.88 14.03 0.43
N ASP A 285 -15.32 15.25 0.14
CA ASP A 285 -14.81 16.06 -0.98
C ASP A 285 -13.31 16.38 -0.89
N ASP A 286 -12.69 16.21 0.29
CA ASP A 286 -11.27 16.49 0.53
C ASP A 286 -10.41 15.27 0.90
N ARG A 287 -11.02 14.12 1.26
CA ARG A 287 -10.30 12.94 1.77
C ARG A 287 -11.13 11.65 1.81
N ILE A 288 -10.43 10.52 1.77
CA ILE A 288 -10.96 9.21 2.23
C ILE A 288 -10.37 8.89 3.60
N SER A 289 -11.19 8.42 4.53
CA SER A 289 -10.73 7.95 5.84
C SER A 289 -11.28 6.57 6.20
N ILE A 290 -10.41 5.63 6.52
CA ILE A 290 -10.72 4.26 6.94
C ILE A 290 -10.54 4.17 8.46
N ARG A 291 -11.63 4.02 9.20
CA ARG A 291 -11.63 3.71 10.65
C ARG A 291 -11.75 2.21 10.81
N ASN A 292 -10.74 1.59 11.42
CA ASN A 292 -10.72 0.16 11.72
C ASN A 292 -10.64 -0.06 13.23
N ALA A 293 -11.28 -1.12 13.72
CA ALA A 293 -11.07 -1.61 15.09
C ALA A 293 -9.73 -2.36 15.12
N ALA A 294 -8.62 -1.62 15.13
CA ALA A 294 -7.27 -2.15 15.13
C ALA A 294 -6.40 -1.31 16.06
N ARG A 295 -5.44 -1.96 16.70
CA ARG A 295 -4.48 -1.31 17.61
C ARG A 295 -3.08 -1.42 17.02
N LEU A 296 -2.27 -0.38 17.20
CA LEU A 296 -0.84 -0.48 16.92
C LEU A 296 -0.21 -1.50 17.87
N THR A 297 0.77 -2.27 17.35
CA THR A 297 1.57 -3.18 18.18
C THR A 297 2.22 -2.39 19.31
N PRO A 298 2.26 -2.89 20.56
CA PRO A 298 2.92 -2.19 21.66
C PRO A 298 4.36 -1.77 21.31
N GLY A 299 4.69 -0.49 21.48
CA GLY A 299 5.96 0.10 21.09
C GLY A 299 6.05 0.59 19.63
N TRP A 300 4.94 0.59 18.88
CA TRP A 300 4.86 1.21 17.55
C TRP A 300 4.13 2.55 17.65
N SER A 301 4.74 3.62 17.13
CA SER A 301 4.06 4.88 16.85
C SER A 301 3.47 4.89 15.44
N ALA A 302 2.66 5.90 15.10
CA ALA A 302 2.09 6.04 13.76
C ALA A 302 3.18 6.29 12.70
N GLU A 303 4.22 7.04 13.08
CA GLU A 303 5.39 7.39 12.26
C GLU A 303 6.28 6.17 12.02
N ALA A 304 6.37 5.27 13.00
CA ALA A 304 7.17 4.05 12.92
C ALA A 304 6.62 2.99 11.93
N LEU A 305 5.37 3.16 11.43
CA LEU A 305 4.76 2.26 10.45
C LEU A 305 5.40 2.31 9.06
N ALA A 306 6.08 3.41 8.72
CA ALA A 306 6.77 3.58 7.43
C ALA A 306 8.14 2.86 7.35
N GLY A 307 8.65 2.37 8.50
CA GLY A 307 9.97 1.77 8.63
C GLY A 307 10.07 0.34 8.10
N GLU A 308 11.31 -0.12 7.86
CA GLU A 308 11.61 -1.51 7.49
C GLU A 308 11.51 -2.40 8.73
N ARG A 309 10.44 -3.20 8.84
CA ARG A 309 10.17 -4.04 10.03
C ARG A 309 9.50 -5.36 9.66
N SER A 310 9.76 -6.39 10.45
CA SER A 310 9.12 -7.70 10.31
C SER A 310 7.60 -7.59 10.45
N SER A 311 6.87 -8.15 9.49
CA SER A 311 5.41 -8.17 9.53
C SER A 311 4.91 -8.97 10.74
N ARG A 312 3.99 -8.37 11.52
CA ARG A 312 3.31 -9.02 12.65
C ARG A 312 1.80 -8.82 12.49
N PRO A 313 1.11 -9.65 11.68
CA PRO A 313 -0.34 -9.53 11.46
C PRO A 313 -1.12 -9.67 12.77
N HIS A 314 -2.28 -9.01 12.86
CA HIS A 314 -3.19 -9.20 13.99
C HIS A 314 -3.84 -10.59 13.96
N ASN A 315 -4.24 -11.02 12.76
CA ASN A 315 -4.84 -12.32 12.47
C ASN A 315 -3.91 -13.11 11.51
N PRO A 316 -2.96 -13.92 12.02
CA PRO A 316 -2.00 -14.64 11.19
C PRO A 316 -2.63 -15.64 10.23
N SER A 317 -3.74 -16.29 10.58
CA SER A 317 -4.39 -17.28 9.71
C SER A 317 -5.10 -16.60 8.54
N ILE A 318 -5.73 -15.44 8.78
CA ILE A 318 -6.27 -14.57 7.71
C ILE A 318 -5.12 -14.08 6.81
N ALA A 319 -4.01 -13.62 7.40
CA ALA A 319 -2.84 -13.17 6.64
C ALA A 319 -2.23 -14.29 5.79
N HIS A 320 -2.12 -15.53 6.31
CA HIS A 320 -1.63 -16.68 5.55
C HIS A 320 -2.50 -16.96 4.34
N ALA A 321 -3.83 -16.99 4.49
CA ALA A 321 -4.73 -17.16 3.37
C ALA A 321 -4.64 -16.01 2.35
N PHE A 322 -4.55 -14.76 2.80
CA PHE A 322 -4.36 -13.61 1.91
C PHE A 322 -3.03 -13.64 1.15
N PHE A 323 -1.96 -14.17 1.76
CA PHE A 323 -0.67 -14.40 1.11
C PHE A 323 -0.79 -15.50 0.04
N ARG A 324 -1.49 -16.60 0.34
CA ARG A 324 -1.78 -17.69 -0.61
C ARG A 324 -2.66 -17.22 -1.77
N ALA A 325 -3.60 -16.31 -1.53
CA ALA A 325 -4.43 -15.68 -2.57
C ALA A 325 -3.71 -14.58 -3.37
N GLY A 326 -2.40 -14.35 -3.15
CA GLY A 326 -1.63 -13.31 -3.84
C GLY A 326 -2.05 -11.87 -3.51
N LEU A 327 -2.82 -11.67 -2.43
CA LEU A 327 -3.31 -10.35 -2.01
C LEU A 327 -2.29 -9.56 -1.19
N ILE A 328 -1.40 -10.24 -0.45
CA ILE A 328 -0.33 -9.61 0.35
C ILE A 328 1.04 -10.28 0.14
N GLU A 329 2.07 -9.60 0.65
CA GLU A 329 3.46 -10.08 0.70
C GLU A 329 3.86 -10.36 2.15
N ALA A 330 4.72 -11.37 2.37
CA ALA A 330 5.20 -11.70 3.72
C ALA A 330 6.17 -10.65 4.33
N TRP A 331 6.83 -9.86 3.49
CA TRP A 331 8.00 -9.02 3.86
C TRP A 331 7.67 -7.68 4.53
N GLY A 332 6.40 -7.38 4.84
CA GLY A 332 6.01 -6.13 5.51
C GLY A 332 6.13 -4.85 4.66
N LEU A 333 6.46 -4.97 3.37
CA LEU A 333 6.68 -3.83 2.46
C LEU A 333 5.41 -3.08 2.03
N GLY A 334 4.22 -3.55 2.43
CA GLY A 334 2.93 -3.03 1.97
C GLY A 334 2.74 -1.54 2.25
N ILE A 335 2.86 -1.13 3.52
CA ILE A 335 2.71 0.27 3.94
C ILE A 335 3.70 1.18 3.22
N ARG A 336 4.96 0.74 3.04
CA ARG A 336 5.95 1.51 2.30
C ARG A 336 5.57 1.66 0.82
N ARG A 337 5.25 0.56 0.12
CA ARG A 337 4.81 0.61 -1.29
C ARG A 337 3.62 1.55 -1.48
N MET A 338 2.67 1.53 -0.54
CA MET A 338 1.52 2.45 -0.53
C MET A 338 1.95 3.93 -0.42
N MET A 339 2.92 4.26 0.44
CA MET A 339 3.46 5.62 0.54
C MET A 339 4.29 6.03 -0.68
N ASP A 340 5.10 5.11 -1.22
CA ASP A 340 5.95 5.36 -2.38
C ASP A 340 5.09 5.64 -3.63
N THR A 341 4.08 4.80 -3.90
CA THR A 341 3.10 5.04 -4.96
C THR A 341 2.39 6.39 -4.82
N CYS A 342 1.98 6.77 -3.60
CA CYS A 342 1.38 8.10 -3.41
C CYS A 342 2.38 9.21 -3.78
N ARG A 343 3.66 9.08 -3.41
CA ARG A 343 4.70 10.08 -3.66
C ARG A 343 5.03 10.21 -5.13
N GLU A 344 5.22 9.08 -5.81
CA GLU A 344 5.52 8.97 -7.25
C GLU A 344 4.41 9.60 -8.11
N LEU A 345 3.15 9.43 -7.70
CA LEU A 345 1.98 9.97 -8.39
C LEU A 345 1.54 11.35 -7.88
N GLY A 346 2.36 12.05 -7.08
CA GLY A 346 2.08 13.42 -6.62
C GLY A 346 0.87 13.55 -5.66
N ASN A 347 0.48 12.46 -4.99
CA ASN A 347 -0.62 12.43 -4.03
C ASN A 347 -0.11 12.76 -2.62
N PRO A 348 -0.91 13.44 -1.77
CA PRO A 348 -0.59 13.63 -0.36
C PRO A 348 -0.33 12.31 0.37
N MET A 349 0.59 12.32 1.33
CA MET A 349 0.89 11.14 2.13
C MET A 349 -0.30 10.73 3.01
N PRO A 350 -0.60 9.42 3.10
CA PRO A 350 -1.57 8.95 4.07
C PRO A 350 -1.07 9.20 5.49
N THR A 351 -2.01 9.40 6.42
CA THR A 351 -1.71 9.59 7.85
C THR A 351 -2.43 8.55 8.69
N TRP A 352 -1.80 8.13 9.78
CA TRP A 352 -2.34 7.20 10.76
C TRP A 352 -2.55 7.91 12.09
N ARG A 353 -3.71 7.72 12.71
CA ARG A 353 -4.01 8.24 14.04
C ARG A 353 -4.69 7.17 14.89
N PRO A 354 -4.11 6.74 16.03
CA PRO A 354 -4.84 6.01 17.05
C PRO A 354 -6.03 6.85 17.54
N GLU A 355 -7.15 6.21 17.82
CA GLU A 355 -8.30 6.90 18.44
C GLU A 355 -8.10 7.04 19.96
N ALA A 356 -8.71 8.07 20.57
CA ALA A 356 -8.46 8.44 21.96
C ALA A 356 -8.80 7.32 22.99
N GLU A 357 -9.81 6.50 22.69
CA GLU A 357 -10.20 5.33 23.49
C GLU A 357 -9.17 4.18 23.42
N GLY A 358 -8.29 4.22 22.40
CA GLY A 358 -7.14 3.35 22.19
C GLY A 358 -7.45 2.01 21.52
N ASP A 359 -8.66 1.83 21.00
CA ASP A 359 -9.16 0.59 20.38
C ASP A 359 -9.32 0.65 18.85
N GLY A 360 -9.33 1.85 18.28
CA GLY A 360 -9.39 2.09 16.84
C GLY A 360 -8.13 2.73 16.26
N LEU A 361 -7.96 2.53 14.94
CA LEU A 361 -6.95 3.16 14.11
C LEU A 361 -7.63 3.83 12.91
N LEU A 362 -7.36 5.11 12.72
CA LEU A 362 -7.84 5.91 11.61
C LEU A 362 -6.71 6.11 10.59
N VAL A 363 -6.91 5.61 9.36
CA VAL A 363 -6.04 5.90 8.21
C VAL A 363 -6.73 6.95 7.34
N THR A 364 -6.06 8.05 7.01
CA THR A 364 -6.63 9.13 6.18
C THR A 364 -5.76 9.42 4.97
N PHE A 365 -6.38 9.41 3.79
CA PHE A 365 -5.82 9.81 2.49
C PHE A 365 -6.36 11.20 2.12
N PRO A 366 -5.56 12.27 2.24
CA PRO A 366 -5.96 13.59 1.75
C PRO A 366 -5.93 13.61 0.22
N PHE A 367 -6.90 14.28 -0.40
CA PHE A 367 -6.88 14.52 -1.84
C PHE A 367 -5.93 15.66 -2.19
N SER A 368 -5.26 15.59 -3.33
CA SER A 368 -4.42 16.71 -3.80
C SER A 368 -5.28 17.94 -4.11
N GLU A 369 -4.70 19.13 -3.95
CA GLU A 369 -5.38 20.37 -4.31
C GLU A 369 -5.75 20.42 -5.80
N ALA A 370 -4.84 19.95 -6.67
CA ALA A 370 -5.09 19.80 -8.10
C ALA A 370 -6.32 18.92 -8.40
N TYR A 371 -6.48 17.79 -7.70
CA TYR A 371 -7.68 16.95 -7.84
C TYR A 371 -8.93 17.70 -7.37
N ARG A 372 -8.89 18.33 -6.19
CA ARG A 372 -10.08 19.02 -5.62
C ARG A 372 -10.57 20.14 -6.52
N SER A 373 -9.66 20.96 -7.05
CA SER A 373 -10.00 22.05 -7.96
C SER A 373 -10.60 21.54 -9.28
N ALA A 374 -10.04 20.47 -9.84
CA ALA A 374 -10.56 19.87 -11.07
C ALA A 374 -11.91 19.13 -10.87
N ASP A 375 -12.13 18.46 -9.73
CA ASP A 375 -13.44 17.86 -9.41
C ASP A 375 -14.50 18.92 -9.09
N ALA A 376 -14.14 20.06 -8.47
CA ALA A 376 -15.07 21.18 -8.27
C ALA A 376 -15.61 21.71 -9.62
N VAL A 377 -14.72 21.96 -10.58
CA VAL A 377 -15.09 22.33 -11.96
C VAL A 377 -15.94 21.23 -12.62
N ALA A 378 -15.55 19.96 -12.51
CA ALA A 378 -16.31 18.84 -13.06
C ALA A 378 -17.68 18.59 -12.40
N ARG A 379 -17.94 19.18 -11.23
CA ARG A 379 -19.27 19.20 -10.56
C ARG A 379 -20.13 20.40 -10.94
N GLY A 380 -19.62 21.35 -11.75
CA GLY A 380 -20.25 22.64 -11.98
C GLY A 380 -20.23 23.57 -10.75
N ILE A 381 -19.43 23.23 -9.73
CA ILE A 381 -19.25 24.06 -8.53
C ILE A 381 -18.11 25.04 -8.83
N GLY A 382 -18.43 26.01 -9.68
CA GLY A 382 -17.48 27.01 -10.20
C GLY A 382 -17.84 27.45 -11.61
N ALA A 383 -18.63 28.51 -11.72
CA ALA A 383 -18.74 29.36 -12.91
C ALA A 383 -18.18 30.75 -12.53
N PRO A 384 -17.62 31.51 -13.50
CA PRO A 384 -16.58 32.49 -13.20
C PRO A 384 -17.09 33.76 -12.54
N SER A 385 -16.33 34.30 -11.59
CA SER A 385 -16.42 35.73 -11.27
C SER A 385 -15.83 36.53 -12.43
N THR A 386 -16.62 37.45 -12.94
CA THR A 386 -16.37 38.19 -14.18
C THR A 386 -15.27 39.25 -14.03
N THR A 387 -14.30 39.21 -14.93
CA THR A 387 -13.84 40.43 -15.62
C THR A 387 -13.86 40.17 -17.11
N GLN A 388 -14.35 41.13 -17.89
CA GLN A 388 -14.56 40.98 -19.33
C GLN A 388 -13.23 41.12 -20.09
N GLU A 389 -12.97 40.26 -21.08
CA GLU A 389 -12.95 40.70 -22.48
C GLU A 389 -12.80 39.54 -23.49
N THR A 390 -13.21 39.84 -24.71
CA THR A 390 -13.29 39.02 -25.94
C THR A 390 -12.13 38.07 -26.25
N ALA A 391 -12.45 36.83 -26.65
CA ALA A 391 -12.21 36.32 -28.02
C ALA A 391 -12.76 34.89 -28.25
N ARG A 392 -13.33 34.63 -29.43
CA ARG A 392 -13.53 33.26 -29.95
C ARG A 392 -12.17 32.65 -30.33
N LYS A 393 -11.77 31.53 -29.73
CA LYS A 393 -10.78 30.61 -30.32
C LYS A 393 -11.21 29.14 -30.14
N GLN A 394 -10.80 28.33 -31.11
CA GLN A 394 -11.08 26.90 -31.24
C GLN A 394 -10.32 26.08 -30.18
N PRO A 395 -10.68 24.81 -29.92
CA PRO A 395 -9.97 23.98 -28.95
C PRO A 395 -8.58 23.59 -29.47
N GLU A 396 -7.53 24.16 -28.88
CA GLU A 396 -6.14 23.72 -29.10
C GLU A 396 -5.79 22.51 -28.22
N GLU A 397 -5.10 21.54 -28.82
CA GLU A 397 -4.73 20.28 -28.17
C GLU A 397 -3.59 20.43 -27.15
N GLY A 398 -3.70 19.67 -26.05
CA GLY A 398 -2.55 19.17 -25.27
C GLY A 398 -1.64 20.20 -24.57
N ASN A 399 -1.81 20.39 -23.25
CA ASN A 399 -0.75 21.04 -22.46
C ASN A 399 -0.71 20.64 -20.98
N LEU A 400 0.13 19.65 -20.64
CA LEU A 400 0.41 19.20 -19.27
C LEU A 400 1.80 19.62 -18.75
N ASN A 401 2.56 20.43 -19.51
CA ASN A 401 3.93 20.87 -19.17
C ASN A 401 4.12 22.40 -19.14
N ARG A 402 3.03 23.18 -19.16
CA ARG A 402 3.03 24.64 -19.30
C ARG A 402 3.94 25.36 -18.27
N GLY A 403 3.94 24.90 -17.01
CA GLY A 403 4.64 25.57 -15.91
C GLY A 403 6.18 25.67 -16.03
N LEU A 404 6.87 24.66 -16.55
CA LEU A 404 8.34 24.73 -16.71
C LEU A 404 8.74 25.39 -18.03
N ALA A 405 8.01 25.11 -19.11
CA ALA A 405 8.27 25.70 -20.42
C ALA A 405 8.11 27.23 -20.40
N ASP A 406 7.03 27.75 -19.81
CA ASP A 406 6.80 29.20 -19.76
C ASP A 406 7.75 29.92 -18.78
N ARG A 407 8.22 29.24 -17.71
CA ARG A 407 9.32 29.75 -16.85
C ARG A 407 10.65 29.85 -17.60
N ILE A 408 10.98 28.88 -18.44
CA ILE A 408 12.17 28.94 -19.31
C ILE A 408 12.05 30.07 -20.33
N LEU A 409 10.86 30.28 -20.91
CA LEU A 409 10.61 31.40 -21.81
C LEU A 409 10.72 32.76 -21.11
N ALA A 410 10.27 32.90 -19.86
CA ALA A 410 10.46 34.13 -19.08
C ALA A 410 11.96 34.46 -18.89
N VAL A 411 12.76 33.49 -18.41
CA VAL A 411 14.22 33.65 -18.25
C VAL A 411 14.90 34.01 -19.58
N LEU A 412 14.43 33.47 -20.71
CA LEU A 412 14.97 33.78 -22.03
C LEU A 412 14.47 35.10 -22.66
N ARG A 413 13.38 35.69 -22.16
CA ARG A 413 13.01 37.07 -22.51
C ARG A 413 13.90 38.08 -21.77
N GLU A 414 14.28 37.78 -20.52
CA GLU A 414 15.15 38.63 -19.69
C GLU A 414 16.65 38.47 -20.04
N ASN A 415 17.13 37.24 -20.26
CA ASN A 415 18.50 36.96 -20.71
C ASN A 415 18.50 36.06 -21.97
N PRO A 416 18.38 36.65 -23.17
CA PRO A 416 18.38 35.91 -24.44
C PRO A 416 19.67 35.12 -24.70
N SER A 417 20.80 35.47 -24.09
CA SER A 417 22.09 34.78 -24.24
C SER A 417 22.26 33.57 -23.32
N ALA A 418 21.37 33.37 -22.34
CA ALA A 418 21.56 32.41 -21.25
C ALA A 418 21.87 30.98 -21.75
N SER A 419 22.90 30.39 -21.16
CA SER A 419 23.26 28.99 -21.32
C SER A 419 22.27 28.08 -20.59
N ARG A 420 22.26 26.80 -20.96
CA ARG A 420 21.39 25.78 -20.33
C ARG A 420 21.64 25.67 -18.81
N ARG A 421 22.86 25.97 -18.38
CA ARG A 421 23.27 25.96 -16.97
C ARG A 421 22.72 27.17 -16.23
N GLU A 422 22.91 28.38 -16.75
CA GLU A 422 22.38 29.61 -16.14
C GLU A 422 20.85 29.58 -16.05
N ILE A 423 20.15 28.99 -17.04
CA ILE A 423 18.69 28.79 -16.98
C ILE A 423 18.30 27.78 -15.89
N ALA A 424 19.09 26.72 -15.67
CA ALA A 424 18.84 25.75 -14.60
C ALA A 424 19.11 26.33 -13.21
N GLU A 425 20.18 27.13 -13.07
CA GLU A 425 20.54 27.83 -11.83
C GLU A 425 19.53 28.93 -11.48
N ALA A 426 19.04 29.69 -12.47
CA ALA A 426 17.95 30.68 -12.29
C ALA A 426 16.59 30.03 -11.95
N LEU A 427 16.36 28.79 -12.38
CA LEU A 427 15.13 28.03 -12.11
C LEU A 427 15.34 26.97 -11.03
N ALA A 428 15.65 27.44 -9.81
CA ALA A 428 15.90 26.63 -8.62
C ALA A 428 15.00 25.37 -8.54
N GLY A 429 15.64 24.20 -8.40
CA GLY A 429 15.00 22.89 -8.45
C GLY A 429 14.96 22.21 -9.82
N THR A 430 15.52 22.82 -10.88
CA THR A 430 15.56 22.25 -12.25
C THR A 430 16.96 21.75 -12.60
N THR A 431 17.05 20.61 -13.31
CA THR A 431 18.33 20.11 -13.85
C THR A 431 18.57 20.56 -15.29
N GLU A 432 19.84 20.69 -15.70
CA GLU A 432 20.21 21.02 -17.09
C GLU A 432 19.61 20.06 -18.13
N GLY A 433 19.44 18.79 -17.78
CA GLY A 433 18.81 17.78 -18.64
C GLY A 433 17.33 18.09 -18.92
N SER A 434 16.60 18.57 -17.91
CA SER A 434 15.21 19.02 -18.04
C SER A 434 15.11 20.32 -18.84
N VAL A 435 16.01 21.28 -18.60
CA VAL A 435 16.10 22.52 -19.39
C VAL A 435 16.36 22.21 -20.86
N ARG A 436 17.33 21.34 -21.17
CA ARG A 436 17.61 20.89 -22.55
C ARG A 436 16.37 20.31 -23.22
N TYR A 437 15.69 19.37 -22.56
CA TYR A 437 14.49 18.72 -23.10
C TYR A 437 13.38 19.75 -23.43
N GLN A 438 13.14 20.72 -22.55
CA GLN A 438 12.14 21.76 -22.78
C GLN A 438 12.57 22.76 -23.87
N LEU A 439 13.84 23.15 -23.94
CA LEU A 439 14.36 24.01 -25.02
C LEU A 439 14.22 23.35 -26.39
N ASP A 440 14.49 22.06 -26.50
CA ASP A 440 14.33 21.33 -27.76
C ASP A 440 12.84 21.22 -28.15
N LYS A 441 11.93 20.99 -27.19
CA LYS A 441 10.47 21.06 -27.42
C LYS A 441 9.98 22.46 -27.80
N LEU A 442 10.57 23.52 -27.27
CA LEU A 442 10.24 24.91 -27.62
C LEU A 442 10.72 25.29 -29.03
N LYS A 443 11.82 24.69 -29.51
CA LYS A 443 12.23 24.79 -30.93
C LYS A 443 11.29 24.00 -31.85
N GLU A 444 11.00 22.75 -31.51
CA GLU A 444 10.10 21.88 -32.30
C GLU A 444 8.70 22.48 -32.47
N SER A 445 8.23 23.25 -31.47
CA SER A 445 6.96 23.97 -31.50
C SER A 445 7.04 25.40 -32.05
N ASN A 446 8.18 25.80 -32.65
CA ASN A 446 8.44 27.15 -33.17
C ASN A 446 8.23 28.32 -32.19
N ARG A 447 8.14 28.06 -30.88
CA ARG A 447 8.04 29.11 -29.83
C ARG A 447 9.41 29.74 -29.51
N LEU A 448 10.51 29.12 -29.91
CA LEU A 448 11.87 29.55 -29.60
C LEU A 448 12.85 29.24 -30.75
N ARG A 449 13.62 30.24 -31.21
CA ARG A 449 14.65 30.08 -32.24
C ARG A 449 16.03 30.50 -31.70
N ARG A 450 17.11 29.80 -32.10
CA ARG A 450 18.49 30.29 -31.88
C ARG A 450 18.93 31.14 -33.08
N VAL A 451 19.57 32.27 -32.82
CA VAL A 451 20.08 33.20 -33.83
C VAL A 451 21.57 33.45 -33.57
N GLY A 452 22.42 33.12 -34.54
CA GLY A 452 23.88 33.14 -34.41
C GLY A 452 24.50 31.77 -34.08
N PRO A 453 25.84 31.67 -33.99
CA PRO A 453 26.58 30.41 -33.87
C PRO A 453 26.35 29.71 -32.52
N ASP A 454 26.58 28.39 -32.46
CA ASP A 454 26.36 27.57 -31.25
C ASP A 454 27.16 28.04 -30.03
N ARG A 455 28.31 28.68 -30.26
CA ARG A 455 29.08 29.41 -29.25
C ARG A 455 29.00 30.92 -29.55
N GLY A 456 28.04 31.60 -28.93
CA GLY A 456 27.88 33.07 -28.99
C GLY A 456 26.55 33.59 -29.56
N GLY A 457 25.71 32.74 -30.16
CA GLY A 457 24.36 33.12 -30.59
C GLY A 457 23.39 33.36 -29.42
N ARG A 458 22.27 34.01 -29.68
CA ARG A 458 21.20 34.28 -28.69
C ARG A 458 19.91 33.54 -29.03
N TRP A 459 19.07 33.31 -28.03
CA TRP A 459 17.70 32.85 -28.17
C TRP A 459 16.77 34.00 -28.58
N MET A 460 15.71 33.66 -29.30
CA MET A 460 14.67 34.56 -29.75
C MET A 460 13.33 33.86 -29.50
N VAL A 461 12.56 34.37 -28.54
CA VAL A 461 11.19 33.92 -28.28
C VAL A 461 10.31 34.45 -29.41
N LEU A 462 9.45 33.60 -29.95
CA LEU A 462 8.53 33.96 -31.04
C LEU A 462 7.11 33.99 -30.47
N ASP A 463 6.61 35.20 -30.23
CA ASP A 463 5.23 35.46 -29.85
C ASP A 463 4.38 35.52 -31.14
N GLY A 464 3.37 34.66 -31.24
CA GLY A 464 2.70 34.37 -32.51
C GLY A 464 1.52 35.30 -32.81
N ASP A 465 1.77 36.38 -33.55
CA ASP A 465 0.80 37.04 -34.43
C ASP A 465 1.53 37.85 -35.53
N GLY A 466 1.11 37.71 -36.80
CA GLY A 466 1.72 38.41 -37.94
C GLY A 466 1.56 37.66 -39.28
N ALA A 467 0.84 38.25 -40.23
CA ALA A 467 0.39 37.56 -41.45
C ALA A 467 1.01 38.10 -42.76
N ALA A 468 0.83 37.29 -43.82
CA ALA A 468 0.79 37.64 -45.25
C ALA A 468 2.10 37.88 -46.06
N GLY A 469 2.16 37.20 -47.21
CA GLY A 469 2.47 37.82 -48.51
C GLY A 469 3.93 37.81 -48.99
N GLY A 470 4.25 37.02 -50.02
CA GLY A 470 5.57 37.07 -50.67
C GLY A 470 5.79 36.02 -51.77
N SER A 471 5.13 36.16 -52.91
CA SER A 471 5.28 35.26 -54.06
C SER A 471 6.54 35.58 -54.89
N VAL A 472 7.40 34.58 -55.13
CA VAL A 472 8.37 34.59 -56.25
C VAL A 472 8.40 33.21 -56.93
N SER A 473 8.41 33.22 -58.26
CA SER A 473 8.32 32.06 -59.14
C SER A 473 9.69 31.57 -59.67
N LYS A 474 9.83 30.25 -59.85
CA LYS A 474 10.62 29.53 -60.89
C LYS A 474 10.47 28.01 -60.61
N ALA A 475 9.83 27.15 -61.41
CA ALA A 475 9.88 26.84 -62.86
C ALA A 475 10.81 25.65 -63.21
N ARG A 476 10.19 24.49 -63.55
CA ARG A 476 10.74 23.27 -64.22
C ARG A 476 11.87 22.52 -63.46
N SER A 477 12.04 21.20 -63.55
CA SER A 477 11.48 20.11 -64.38
C SER A 477 11.29 18.85 -63.48
N GLY A 478 10.65 17.74 -63.84
CA GLY A 478 10.09 17.31 -65.14
C GLY A 478 10.72 16.00 -65.63
N ARG A 479 10.29 14.85 -65.08
CA ARG A 479 10.35 13.56 -65.80
C ARG A 479 9.36 12.52 -65.24
N ARG A 480 8.54 11.94 -66.13
CA ARG A 480 7.77 10.70 -65.92
C ARG A 480 8.60 9.50 -66.39
N GLN A 481 8.30 8.33 -65.82
CA GLN A 481 8.10 7.02 -66.49
C GLN A 481 7.70 6.05 -65.34
N ASP A 482 6.46 5.58 -65.19
CA ASP A 482 5.58 4.76 -66.06
C ASP A 482 5.97 3.27 -66.14
N LEU A 483 4.98 2.40 -65.87
CA LEU A 483 4.90 0.94 -66.08
C LEU A 483 5.67 0.03 -65.08
N GLY A 484 5.16 -1.14 -64.66
CA GLY A 484 3.89 -1.80 -65.04
C GLY A 484 3.50 -3.01 -64.16
N ASP A 485 2.48 -3.76 -64.61
CA ASP A 485 1.72 -4.83 -63.93
C ASP A 485 2.50 -6.09 -63.48
N GLY A 486 1.87 -6.98 -62.69
CA GLY A 486 2.34 -8.38 -62.59
C GLY A 486 1.77 -9.29 -61.49
N ALA A 487 0.58 -9.84 -61.72
CA ALA A 487 -0.10 -10.98 -61.07
C ALA A 487 0.66 -12.01 -60.17
N LEU A 488 0.06 -12.28 -59.00
CA LEU A 488 -0.39 -13.61 -58.49
C LEU A 488 0.29 -14.91 -58.97
N HIS A 489 0.84 -15.74 -58.05
CA HIS A 489 0.26 -17.09 -57.73
C HIS A 489 0.92 -17.86 -56.54
N HIS A 490 0.07 -18.68 -55.90
CA HIS A 490 0.20 -20.01 -55.26
C HIS A 490 1.58 -20.67 -54.95
N ASN A 491 1.75 -21.70 -54.07
CA ASN A 491 1.00 -22.33 -52.94
C ASN A 491 1.87 -23.53 -52.41
N ARG A 492 1.56 -24.10 -51.22
CA ARG A 492 2.08 -25.36 -50.59
C ARG A 492 3.55 -25.33 -50.09
N GLN A 493 4.01 -25.92 -48.97
CA GLN A 493 3.60 -26.94 -47.95
C GLN A 493 4.55 -28.17 -47.95
N LYS A 494 4.84 -28.72 -46.74
CA LYS A 494 5.62 -29.97 -46.43
C LYS A 494 7.16 -29.84 -46.66
N THR A 495 8.13 -30.52 -46.01
CA THR A 495 8.30 -31.49 -44.88
C THR A 495 9.82 -31.59 -44.54
N ALA A 496 10.42 -32.16 -43.46
CA ALA A 496 9.98 -32.79 -42.19
C ALA A 496 11.15 -32.91 -41.16
N ARG A 497 10.82 -33.37 -39.93
CA ARG A 497 11.63 -34.02 -38.85
C ARG A 497 13.13 -34.34 -39.02
N ASN A 498 13.95 -33.89 -38.06
CA ASN A 498 14.78 -34.66 -37.08
C ASN A 498 15.72 -33.65 -36.35
N GLY A 499 16.25 -33.85 -35.14
CA GLY A 499 16.26 -35.00 -34.24
C GLY A 499 17.66 -35.16 -33.64
N GLY A 500 17.91 -34.71 -32.41
CA GLY A 500 19.24 -34.76 -31.76
C GLY A 500 19.16 -34.39 -30.26
N ARG A 501 19.90 -35.10 -29.41
CA ARG A 501 19.65 -35.15 -27.95
C ARG A 501 20.95 -35.10 -27.12
N LEU A 502 21.07 -34.07 -26.27
CA LEU A 502 21.92 -33.99 -25.05
C LEU A 502 23.47 -34.04 -25.27
N PRO A 503 24.31 -33.46 -24.36
CA PRO A 503 24.44 -33.82 -22.94
C PRO A 503 24.31 -32.66 -21.92
N GLU A 504 24.27 -33.04 -20.64
CA GLU A 504 24.20 -32.18 -19.45
C GLU A 504 25.59 -31.74 -18.92
N ASN A 505 25.56 -30.92 -17.85
CA ASN A 505 26.65 -30.46 -16.98
C ASN A 505 27.59 -29.38 -17.57
N SER A 506 27.86 -28.26 -16.90
CA SER A 506 27.89 -28.06 -15.43
C SER A 506 27.88 -26.59 -14.97
N GLN A 507 27.77 -26.41 -13.64
CA GLN A 507 28.18 -25.25 -12.82
C GLN A 507 27.35 -23.93 -12.81
N LYS A 508 26.67 -23.75 -11.68
CA LYS A 508 26.60 -22.54 -10.82
C LYS A 508 26.97 -21.17 -11.46
N SER A 509 25.98 -20.29 -11.56
CA SER A 509 26.22 -18.86 -11.27
C SER A 509 25.07 -18.26 -10.44
N ALA A 510 25.41 -17.58 -9.35
CA ALA A 510 24.47 -16.87 -8.51
C ALA A 510 24.15 -15.50 -9.14
N GLY A 511 23.11 -15.45 -9.98
CA GLY A 511 22.69 -14.24 -10.67
C GLY A 511 21.74 -13.38 -9.83
N ALA A 512 22.28 -12.37 -9.13
CA ALA A 512 21.46 -11.34 -8.51
C ALA A 512 20.58 -10.64 -9.57
N ARG A 513 19.26 -10.57 -9.33
CA ARG A 513 18.32 -9.84 -10.21
C ARG A 513 18.56 -8.33 -10.08
N ARG A 514 19.58 -7.82 -10.77
CA ARG A 514 19.89 -6.41 -10.90
C ARG A 514 18.70 -5.70 -11.56
N LYS A 515 17.92 -4.93 -10.80
CA LYS A 515 16.88 -4.05 -11.35
C LYS A 515 17.51 -3.16 -12.42
N LEU A 516 16.88 -3.11 -13.60
CA LEU A 516 17.23 -2.13 -14.63
C LEU A 516 16.90 -0.71 -14.09
N PRO A 517 17.75 0.30 -14.34
CA PRO A 517 17.50 1.66 -13.86
C PRO A 517 16.24 2.23 -14.50
N GLU A 518 15.33 2.72 -13.66
CA GLU A 518 14.00 3.24 -14.05
C GLU A 518 14.06 4.58 -14.82
N SER A 519 15.26 5.16 -15.00
CA SER A 519 15.52 6.43 -15.69
C SER A 519 15.61 6.37 -17.21
N LEU A 520 15.54 5.17 -17.83
CA LEU A 520 15.62 5.01 -19.28
C LEU A 520 14.24 5.14 -19.95
N PRO A 521 14.14 5.71 -21.18
CA PRO A 521 12.91 5.72 -21.96
C PRO A 521 12.31 4.33 -22.15
N LEU A 522 10.98 4.24 -22.22
CA LEU A 522 10.25 2.98 -22.34
C LEU A 522 10.70 2.08 -23.52
N PRO A 523 11.05 2.60 -24.72
CA PRO A 523 11.61 1.78 -25.79
C PRO A 523 12.93 1.07 -25.40
N ASP A 524 13.82 1.76 -24.70
CA ASP A 524 15.13 1.21 -24.31
C ASP A 524 15.00 0.22 -23.15
N ARG A 525 14.02 0.44 -22.25
CA ARG A 525 13.61 -0.55 -21.24
C ARG A 525 13.03 -1.82 -21.89
N ILE A 526 12.23 -1.69 -22.96
CA ILE A 526 11.76 -2.85 -23.74
C ILE A 526 12.93 -3.60 -24.37
N LEU A 527 13.86 -2.89 -25.03
CA LEU A 527 15.07 -3.50 -25.61
C LEU A 527 15.89 -4.26 -24.55
N ALA A 528 16.09 -3.67 -23.37
CA ALA A 528 16.81 -4.32 -22.27
C ALA A 528 16.11 -5.60 -21.78
N VAL A 529 14.78 -5.58 -21.60
CA VAL A 529 14.03 -6.79 -21.22
C VAL A 529 14.08 -7.85 -22.32
N LEU A 530 14.01 -7.48 -23.59
CA LEU A 530 14.12 -8.42 -24.72
C LEU A 530 15.51 -9.03 -24.87
N ARG A 531 16.60 -8.28 -24.60
CA ARG A 531 17.97 -8.82 -24.58
C ARG A 531 18.15 -9.91 -23.51
N HIS A 532 17.50 -9.78 -22.36
CA HIS A 532 17.59 -10.76 -21.26
C HIS A 532 16.53 -11.86 -21.30
N ASN A 533 15.37 -11.63 -21.94
CA ASN A 533 14.29 -12.61 -22.04
C ASN A 533 13.59 -12.54 -23.42
N PRO A 534 14.22 -13.07 -24.48
CA PRO A 534 13.71 -13.03 -25.86
C PRO A 534 12.29 -13.57 -26.04
N SER A 535 11.93 -14.62 -25.30
CA SER A 535 10.65 -15.34 -25.40
C SER A 535 9.50 -14.72 -24.58
N THR A 536 9.73 -13.55 -23.95
CA THR A 536 8.72 -12.91 -23.12
C THR A 536 7.49 -12.44 -23.91
N SER A 537 6.30 -12.56 -23.31
CA SER A 537 5.04 -12.20 -23.96
C SER A 537 4.69 -10.71 -23.76
N ARG A 538 3.83 -10.16 -24.63
CA ARG A 538 3.31 -8.78 -24.47
C ARG A 538 2.69 -8.54 -23.08
N ARG A 539 2.01 -9.54 -22.51
CA ARG A 539 1.47 -9.50 -21.13
C ARG A 539 2.56 -9.45 -20.07
N LYS A 540 3.63 -10.24 -20.22
CA LYS A 540 4.77 -10.24 -19.28
C LYS A 540 5.60 -8.95 -19.38
N LEU A 541 5.79 -8.39 -20.58
CA LEU A 541 6.40 -7.06 -20.78
C LEU A 541 5.57 -5.94 -20.13
N ALA A 542 4.25 -5.96 -20.33
CA ALA A 542 3.35 -4.97 -19.75
C ALA A 542 3.44 -4.96 -18.21
N ALA A 543 3.38 -6.14 -17.59
CA ALA A 543 3.55 -6.29 -16.14
C ALA A 543 4.96 -5.95 -15.63
N ALA A 544 6.02 -6.25 -16.40
CA ALA A 544 7.40 -5.99 -15.99
C ALA A 544 7.84 -4.52 -16.15
N LEU A 545 7.09 -3.72 -16.93
CA LEU A 545 7.41 -2.33 -17.24
C LEU A 545 6.42 -1.32 -16.65
N ASP A 546 5.40 -1.81 -15.94
CA ASP A 546 4.24 -1.08 -15.41
C ASP A 546 3.52 -0.25 -16.49
N THR A 547 3.03 -0.94 -17.52
CA THR A 547 2.34 -0.30 -18.65
C THR A 547 1.32 -1.22 -19.30
N THR A 548 0.51 -0.73 -20.23
CA THR A 548 -0.53 -1.54 -20.87
C THR A 548 0.02 -2.45 -21.97
N GLN A 549 -0.68 -3.55 -22.27
CA GLN A 549 -0.34 -4.38 -23.44
C GLN A 549 -0.43 -3.62 -24.77
N SER A 550 -1.29 -2.59 -24.84
CA SER A 550 -1.42 -1.70 -26.00
C SER A 550 -0.19 -0.80 -26.15
N THR A 551 0.34 -0.27 -25.05
CA THR A 551 1.57 0.54 -25.02
C THR A 551 2.79 -0.29 -25.37
N VAL A 552 2.90 -1.52 -24.85
CA VAL A 552 3.94 -2.48 -25.26
C VAL A 552 3.85 -2.79 -26.74
N ARG A 553 2.64 -3.08 -27.26
CA ARG A 553 2.43 -3.33 -28.70
C ARG A 553 2.93 -2.15 -29.55
N TYR A 554 2.48 -0.94 -29.23
CA TYR A 554 2.89 0.29 -29.92
C TYR A 554 4.41 0.46 -29.99
N HIS A 555 5.13 0.24 -28.88
CA HIS A 555 6.58 0.36 -28.87
C HIS A 555 7.30 -0.81 -29.56
N LEU A 556 6.79 -2.05 -29.47
CA LEU A 556 7.33 -3.17 -30.25
C LEU A 556 7.18 -2.93 -31.76
N ASP A 557 6.02 -2.44 -32.19
CA ASP A 557 5.75 -2.13 -33.60
C ASP A 557 6.66 -0.99 -34.10
N LYS A 558 6.87 0.06 -33.30
CA LYS A 558 7.86 1.12 -33.60
C LYS A 558 9.30 0.63 -33.62
N LEU A 559 9.71 -0.23 -32.67
CA LEU A 559 11.07 -0.79 -32.63
C LEU A 559 11.33 -1.75 -33.80
N ARG A 560 10.32 -2.49 -34.25
CA ARG A 560 10.36 -3.32 -35.47
C ARG A 560 10.45 -2.46 -36.73
N ALA A 561 9.62 -1.43 -36.85
CA ALA A 561 9.65 -0.50 -37.99
C ALA A 561 10.99 0.27 -38.07
N ALA A 562 11.63 0.55 -36.93
CA ALA A 562 12.96 1.15 -36.85
C ALA A 562 14.12 0.13 -36.99
N GLY A 563 13.85 -1.13 -37.36
CA GLY A 563 14.87 -2.17 -37.57
C GLY A 563 15.64 -2.61 -36.32
N LYS A 564 15.20 -2.23 -35.11
CA LYS A 564 15.90 -2.52 -33.84
C LYS A 564 15.54 -3.89 -33.25
N ILE A 565 14.39 -4.46 -33.62
CA ILE A 565 13.97 -5.80 -33.21
C ILE A 565 13.29 -6.57 -34.35
N GLU A 566 13.45 -7.89 -34.31
CA GLU A 566 12.82 -8.85 -35.20
C GLU A 566 12.05 -9.90 -34.37
N ARG A 567 11.00 -10.52 -34.90
CA ARG A 567 10.36 -11.69 -34.27
C ARG A 567 10.72 -12.93 -35.08
N VAL A 568 11.38 -13.89 -34.44
CA VAL A 568 11.78 -15.16 -35.05
C VAL A 568 10.82 -16.25 -34.59
N GLY A 569 10.15 -16.89 -35.55
CA GLY A 569 9.16 -17.94 -35.31
C GLY A 569 7.70 -17.46 -35.17
N PRO A 570 6.75 -18.38 -34.95
CA PRO A 570 5.31 -18.11 -35.00
C PRO A 570 4.82 -17.21 -33.87
N ASP A 571 3.69 -16.52 -34.06
CA ASP A 571 3.13 -15.60 -33.06
C ASP A 571 2.94 -16.22 -31.67
N LYS A 572 2.50 -17.49 -31.66
CA LYS A 572 2.47 -18.37 -30.48
C LYS A 572 3.73 -19.24 -30.48
N GLY A 573 4.75 -18.84 -29.72
CA GLY A 573 5.96 -19.63 -29.45
C GLY A 573 7.29 -19.04 -29.98
N GLY A 574 7.25 -18.11 -30.94
CA GLY A 574 8.45 -17.40 -31.41
C GLY A 574 9.01 -16.41 -30.40
N HIS A 575 10.26 -15.99 -30.57
CA HIS A 575 10.99 -15.08 -29.67
C HIS A 575 11.41 -13.79 -30.40
N TRP A 576 11.72 -12.75 -29.64
CA TRP A 576 12.21 -11.47 -30.16
C TRP A 576 13.74 -11.47 -30.20
N LYS A 577 14.31 -11.14 -31.36
CA LYS A 577 15.73 -10.91 -31.55
C LYS A 577 15.98 -9.41 -31.58
N VAL A 578 16.86 -8.92 -30.70
CA VAL A 578 17.31 -7.52 -30.74
C VAL A 578 18.45 -7.41 -31.75
N LEU A 579 18.39 -6.41 -32.62
CA LEU A 579 19.40 -6.15 -33.65
C LEU A 579 20.26 -4.97 -33.21
N ASP A 580 21.49 -5.26 -32.75
CA ASP A 580 22.44 -4.23 -32.37
C ASP A 580 23.07 -3.62 -33.63
N VAL A 581 22.72 -2.37 -33.92
CA VAL A 581 23.37 -1.56 -34.96
C VAL A 581 24.77 -1.18 -34.46
N ARG A 582 25.79 -1.88 -34.96
CA ARG A 582 27.19 -1.47 -34.74
C ARG A 582 27.42 -0.14 -35.45
N HIS A 583 27.81 0.89 -34.71
CA HIS A 583 28.52 2.02 -35.32
C HIS A 583 29.83 1.49 -35.89
N THR A 584 29.97 1.55 -37.21
CA THR A 584 31.28 1.43 -37.88
C THR A 584 32.05 2.71 -37.61
N GLU A 585 32.90 2.70 -36.59
CA GLU A 585 33.95 3.70 -36.46
C GLU A 585 35.01 3.43 -37.54
N ALA A 586 35.17 4.38 -38.45
CA ALA A 586 36.30 4.39 -39.36
C ALA A 586 37.55 4.78 -38.58
N VAL A 587 38.58 3.93 -38.60
CA VAL A 587 39.89 4.23 -38.04
C VAL A 587 40.61 5.21 -38.96
N PRO A 588 41.01 6.42 -38.50
CA PRO A 588 42.03 7.19 -39.18
C PRO A 588 43.40 6.65 -38.79
N SER A 589 44.17 6.23 -39.79
CA SER A 589 45.59 5.92 -39.64
C SER A 589 46.40 7.19 -39.34
N GLY A 590 47.22 7.15 -38.29
CA GLY A 590 48.14 8.21 -37.87
C GLY A 590 48.94 7.79 -36.65
#